data_AF-A0A6G3RI53-F1
#
_entry.id   AF-A0A6G3RI53-F1
#
_cell.length_a   1.000
_cell.length_b   1.000
_cell.length_c   1.000
_cell.angle_alpha   90.00
_cell.angle_beta   90.00
_cell.angle_gamma   90.00
#
_symmetry.space_group_name_H-M   'P 1'
#
loop_
_entity.id
_entity.type
_entity.pdbx_description
1 polymer ?
#
loop_
_entity_poly.entity_id
_entity_poly.type
_entity_poly.pdbx_seq_one_letter_code
_entity_poly.pdbx_strand_id
1 'polypeptide(L)'
;MSQSRRYRFAAVAALLSASVVVGTQATAQAQAPVKDTTPAARYQPEMVRALAASLGVSEKAAVDRLDRQDAQQARLTGLRESGISEDGAFFDASGRLTVNADDKADVAAIEKAGLDARVPARGEDELDEIKAGLDAAATRRAPAGVVDWSVDLAADKVTVKVNNDRGAAAKAFLAKAKTYGSAVKIVRGQEKSAPQAAIAPGSKMTINDTTGWCSVGYGARDRSGKQYLVTAGHCVEGLPTLRYGGTAFAKGTHTRFGVGTDSVDMGVAAINSGHSITTQVGTWGQAGNIAVNGSRRAASGAALCKSGATTGWTCGTVGSYNVSVTYVDQNGGPDTVVRGLATSSVCTQGGDSGGAYISGNQAQGMTSGGPVSQRCTGGVNSRGSSYFQPLDDALSYYGLTLNTN
;
A
#
# COMPACT_ATOMS: atom_id res chain seq x y z
N MET A 1 -74.01 -8.44 -31.19
CA MET A 1 -73.84 -9.89 -31.47
C MET A 1 -73.47 -10.52 -30.12
N SER A 2 -74.43 -10.89 -29.25
CA SER A 2 -75.18 -12.17 -29.19
C SER A 2 -74.20 -13.36 -29.19
N GLN A 3 -74.07 -14.26 -28.20
CA GLN A 3 -74.99 -14.88 -27.24
C GLN A 3 -74.18 -15.40 -26.02
N SER A 4 -74.67 -15.30 -24.76
CA SER A 4 -75.37 -16.33 -23.94
C SER A 4 -74.51 -17.54 -23.49
N ARG A 5 -74.66 -18.23 -22.35
CA ARG A 5 -75.29 -18.11 -21.01
C ARG A 5 -74.94 -19.46 -20.30
N ARG A 6 -74.88 -19.50 -18.95
CA ARG A 6 -75.24 -20.61 -18.00
C ARG A 6 -74.30 -20.56 -16.76
N TYR A 7 -74.73 -20.06 -15.58
CA TYR A 7 -75.44 -20.76 -14.48
C TYR A 7 -74.70 -22.04 -14.03
N ARG A 8 -74.40 -22.35 -12.75
CA ARG A 8 -75.23 -22.25 -11.52
C ARG A 8 -74.50 -22.92 -10.30
N PHE A 9 -74.93 -22.58 -9.07
CA PHE A 9 -74.85 -23.31 -7.76
C PHE A 9 -73.52 -23.31 -6.97
N ALA A 10 -73.46 -22.69 -5.77
CA ALA A 10 -73.84 -23.18 -4.42
C ALA A 10 -72.84 -24.23 -3.88
N ALA A 11 -72.49 -24.40 -2.60
CA ALA A 11 -72.62 -23.75 -1.30
C ALA A 11 -71.77 -24.63 -0.33
N VAL A 12 -71.45 -24.16 0.89
CA VAL A 12 -71.48 -24.89 2.19
C VAL A 12 -70.47 -24.30 3.18
N ALA A 13 -70.98 -24.11 4.39
CA ALA A 13 -70.39 -23.47 5.55
C ALA A 13 -69.90 -24.49 6.61
N ALA A 14 -69.05 -24.05 7.54
CA ALA A 14 -68.95 -24.51 8.94
C ALA A 14 -68.09 -23.47 9.70
N LEU A 15 -68.65 -22.57 10.52
CA LEU A 15 -69.15 -22.68 11.92
C LEU A 15 -68.05 -23.09 12.93
N LEU A 16 -67.60 -22.12 13.76
CA LEU A 16 -67.84 -21.97 15.22
C LEU A 16 -66.92 -22.87 16.08
N SER A 17 -66.41 -22.55 17.27
CA SER A 17 -66.19 -21.37 18.13
C SER A 17 -65.59 -21.92 19.45
N ALA A 18 -65.07 -21.04 20.31
CA ALA A 18 -64.76 -21.21 21.74
C ALA A 18 -63.40 -21.89 22.07
N SER A 19 -62.57 -21.49 23.05
CA SER A 19 -62.57 -20.45 24.09
C SER A 19 -61.18 -20.50 24.78
N VAL A 20 -60.46 -19.38 25.02
CA VAL A 20 -60.28 -18.68 26.32
C VAL A 20 -58.91 -18.92 27.02
N VAL A 21 -58.35 -17.81 27.58
CA VAL A 21 -57.18 -17.61 28.50
C VAL A 21 -55.77 -17.98 27.97
N VAL A 22 -54.66 -17.26 28.22
CA VAL A 22 -54.24 -16.30 29.25
C VAL A 22 -53.29 -15.28 28.61
N GLY A 23 -53.46 -13.99 28.95
CA GLY A 23 -52.50 -12.95 28.58
C GLY A 23 -51.25 -13.01 29.45
N THR A 24 -50.09 -13.20 28.82
CA THR A 24 -48.81 -12.71 29.34
C THR A 24 -48.46 -11.47 28.52
N GLN A 25 -48.64 -10.29 29.12
CA GLN A 25 -48.06 -9.07 28.57
C GLN A 25 -46.54 -9.17 28.70
N ALA A 26 -45.86 -9.64 27.65
CA ALA A 26 -44.45 -9.36 27.49
C ALA A 26 -44.34 -7.88 27.10
N THR A 27 -44.10 -7.02 28.09
CA THR A 27 -43.66 -5.65 27.85
C THR A 27 -42.34 -5.73 27.10
N ALA A 28 -42.39 -5.54 25.78
CA ALA A 28 -41.22 -5.22 25.00
C ALA A 28 -40.71 -3.86 25.50
N GLN A 29 -39.79 -3.88 26.47
CA GLN A 29 -38.96 -2.73 26.75
C GLN A 29 -38.13 -2.48 25.49
N ALA A 30 -38.55 -1.50 24.70
CA ALA A 30 -37.69 -0.87 23.72
C ALA A 30 -36.49 -0.32 24.50
N GLN A 31 -35.39 -1.05 24.52
CA GLN A 31 -34.11 -0.53 24.96
C GLN A 31 -33.81 0.65 24.04
N ALA A 32 -33.90 1.86 24.61
CA ALA A 32 -33.38 3.04 23.96
C ALA A 32 -31.93 2.74 23.55
N PRO A 33 -31.48 3.17 22.36
CA PRO A 33 -30.11 2.95 21.96
C PRO A 33 -29.22 3.54 23.05
N VAL A 34 -28.42 2.69 23.68
CA VAL A 34 -27.34 3.13 24.54
C VAL A 34 -26.47 3.98 23.63
N LYS A 35 -26.57 5.31 23.76
CA LYS A 35 -25.55 6.20 23.23
C LYS A 35 -24.29 5.80 23.99
N ASP A 36 -23.42 5.04 23.34
CA ASP A 36 -22.02 4.92 23.75
C ASP A 36 -21.46 6.34 23.79
N THR A 37 -21.59 7.00 24.94
CA THR A 37 -20.90 8.25 25.25
C THR A 37 -19.51 7.96 25.79
N THR A 38 -18.85 6.92 25.27
CA THR A 38 -17.39 6.84 25.39
C THR A 38 -16.89 7.96 24.49
N PRO A 39 -16.22 9.00 25.04
CA PRO A 39 -15.60 10.01 24.21
C PRO A 39 -14.77 9.30 23.15
N ALA A 40 -14.97 9.63 21.88
CA ALA A 40 -14.13 9.09 20.82
C ALA A 40 -12.68 9.32 21.25
N ALA A 41 -11.89 8.24 21.34
CA ALA A 41 -10.51 8.35 21.77
C ALA A 41 -9.83 9.40 20.87
N ARG A 42 -9.25 10.44 21.49
CA ARG A 42 -8.61 11.56 20.77
C ARG A 42 -7.59 11.07 19.73
N TYR A 43 -6.96 9.93 20.01
CA TYR A 43 -5.97 9.27 19.19
C TYR A 43 -6.42 7.85 18.82
N GLN A 44 -6.03 7.37 17.64
CA GLN A 44 -6.32 6.00 17.21
C GLN A 44 -5.57 4.99 18.11
N PRO A 45 -6.23 3.95 18.67
CA PRO A 45 -5.59 3.00 19.60
C PRO A 45 -4.34 2.32 19.05
N GLU A 46 -4.34 1.95 17.76
CA GLU A 46 -3.18 1.29 17.14
C GLU A 46 -1.95 2.22 17.03
N MET A 47 -2.16 3.52 16.81
CA MET A 47 -1.07 4.49 16.82
C MET A 47 -0.48 4.64 18.24
N VAL A 48 -1.34 4.71 19.26
CA VAL A 48 -0.92 4.82 20.66
C VAL A 48 -0.10 3.59 21.07
N ARG A 49 -0.57 2.38 20.72
CA ARG A 49 0.15 1.14 21.02
C ARG A 49 1.51 1.09 20.34
N ALA A 50 1.59 1.46 19.06
CA ALA A 50 2.84 1.51 18.32
C ALA A 50 3.82 2.53 18.91
N LEU A 51 3.33 3.72 19.28
CA LEU A 51 4.13 4.77 19.91
C LEU A 51 4.64 4.31 21.28
N ALA A 52 3.77 3.75 22.11
CA ALA A 52 4.11 3.23 23.44
C ALA A 52 5.19 2.14 23.36
N ALA A 53 5.02 1.17 22.45
CA ALA A 53 6.02 0.13 22.21
C ALA A 53 7.37 0.72 21.73
N SER A 54 7.33 1.70 20.82
CA SER A 54 8.54 2.35 20.28
C SER A 54 9.30 3.14 21.34
N LEU A 55 8.58 3.79 22.25
CA LEU A 55 9.16 4.57 23.34
C LEU A 55 9.52 3.72 24.57
N GLY A 56 9.08 2.45 24.63
CA GLY A 56 9.25 1.60 25.80
C GLY A 56 8.44 2.08 27.02
N VAL A 57 7.25 2.65 26.81
CA VAL A 57 6.37 3.20 27.86
C VAL A 57 4.97 2.61 27.80
N SER A 58 4.12 2.92 28.78
CA SER A 58 2.71 2.51 28.74
C SER A 58 1.90 3.31 27.71
N GLU A 59 0.81 2.73 27.20
CA GLU A 59 -0.12 3.46 26.31
C GLU A 59 -0.62 4.76 26.94
N LYS A 60 -0.91 4.75 28.25
CA LYS A 60 -1.25 5.96 29.00
C LYS A 60 -0.14 7.01 28.94
N ALA A 61 1.11 6.63 29.17
CA ALA A 61 2.23 7.57 29.12
C ALA A 61 2.47 8.12 27.70
N ALA A 62 2.21 7.33 26.66
CA ALA A 62 2.25 7.79 25.27
C ALA A 62 1.16 8.83 24.99
N VAL A 63 -0.07 8.60 25.45
CA VAL A 63 -1.17 9.59 25.36
C VAL A 63 -0.82 10.86 26.15
N ASP A 64 -0.39 10.73 27.40
CA ASP A 64 0.00 11.87 28.24
C ASP A 64 1.16 12.67 27.62
N ARG A 65 2.05 12.03 26.84
CA ARG A 65 3.06 12.72 26.04
C ARG A 65 2.44 13.50 24.88
N LEU A 66 1.58 12.87 24.08
CA LEU A 66 0.93 13.51 22.94
C LEU A 66 0.11 14.73 23.36
N ASP A 67 -0.68 14.61 24.43
CA ASP A 67 -1.49 15.72 24.95
C ASP A 67 -0.62 16.89 25.43
N ARG A 68 0.52 16.62 26.09
CA ARG A 68 1.47 17.67 26.49
C ARG A 68 2.11 18.35 25.29
N GLN A 69 2.54 17.59 24.27
CA GLN A 69 3.15 18.16 23.07
C GLN A 69 2.17 19.03 22.30
N ASP A 70 0.91 18.60 22.19
CA ASP A 70 -0.18 19.38 21.59
C ASP A 70 -0.42 20.70 22.34
N ALA A 71 -0.50 20.65 23.67
CA ALA A 71 -0.65 21.85 24.49
C ALA A 71 0.55 22.82 24.36
N GLN A 72 1.77 22.30 24.28
CA GLN A 72 2.99 23.12 24.07
C GLN A 72 3.00 23.75 22.67
N GLN A 73 2.60 23.01 21.63
CA GLN A 73 2.47 23.52 20.27
C GLN A 73 1.41 24.62 20.19
N ALA A 74 0.26 24.45 20.85
CA ALA A 74 -0.78 25.49 20.91
C ALA A 74 -0.27 26.78 21.56
N ARG A 75 0.54 26.68 22.63
CA ARG A 75 1.19 27.85 23.25
C ARG A 75 2.20 28.53 22.33
N LEU A 76 3.00 27.75 21.59
CA LEU A 76 3.95 28.29 20.62
C LEU A 76 3.22 29.05 19.51
N THR A 77 2.11 28.52 18.99
CA THR A 77 1.26 29.23 18.04
C THR A 77 0.75 30.55 18.62
N GLY A 78 0.23 30.54 19.85
CA GLY A 78 -0.25 31.77 20.51
C GLY A 78 0.86 32.81 20.74
N LEU A 79 2.09 32.38 21.05
CA LEU A 79 3.26 33.26 21.14
C LEU A 79 3.56 33.95 19.81
N ARG A 80 3.61 33.18 18.72
CA ARG A 80 3.82 33.71 17.36
C ARG A 80 2.74 34.72 16.95
N GLU A 81 1.48 34.40 17.25
CA GLU A 81 0.35 35.31 16.99
C GLU A 81 0.41 36.60 17.82
N SER A 82 1.04 36.54 19.01
CA SER A 82 1.25 37.72 19.86
C SER A 82 2.41 38.61 19.41
N GLY A 83 3.17 38.20 18.39
CA GLY A 83 4.29 38.96 17.83
C GLY A 83 5.61 38.82 18.59
N ILE A 84 5.73 37.82 19.47
CA ILE A 84 7.02 37.46 20.08
C ILE A 84 7.85 36.77 18.99
N SER A 85 9.04 37.32 18.73
CA SER A 85 10.00 36.79 17.77
C SER A 85 10.66 35.53 18.33
N GLU A 86 10.91 34.54 17.47
CA GLU A 86 11.57 33.29 17.80
C GLU A 86 12.37 32.78 16.60
N ASP A 87 13.43 32.05 16.89
CA ASP A 87 14.41 31.56 15.91
C ASP A 87 14.41 30.02 15.87
N GLY A 88 13.19 29.48 15.80
CA GLY A 88 12.86 28.07 15.74
C GLY A 88 12.56 27.43 17.09
N ALA A 89 11.93 26.25 17.04
CA ALA A 89 11.61 25.47 18.23
C ALA A 89 11.76 23.97 17.97
N PHE A 90 12.13 23.21 19.01
CA PHE A 90 12.34 21.77 18.91
C PHE A 90 11.83 21.02 20.13
N PHE A 91 11.38 19.78 19.91
CA PHE A 91 11.16 18.82 20.99
C PHE A 91 12.44 18.03 21.26
N ASP A 92 12.82 17.91 22.53
CA ASP A 92 13.87 16.99 22.93
C ASP A 92 13.38 15.53 22.99
N ALA A 93 14.30 14.58 23.27
CA ALA A 93 13.96 13.17 23.40
C ALA A 93 12.90 12.90 24.50
N SER A 94 12.87 13.73 25.55
CA SER A 94 11.87 13.65 26.63
C SER A 94 10.49 14.16 26.21
N GLY A 95 10.40 14.85 25.08
CA GLY A 95 9.17 15.41 24.53
C GLY A 95 8.85 16.79 25.08
N ARG A 96 9.85 17.52 25.60
CA ARG A 96 9.70 18.92 26.01
C ARG A 96 10.05 19.85 24.87
N LEU A 97 9.17 20.84 24.63
CA LEU A 97 9.39 21.90 23.63
C LEU A 97 10.32 22.98 24.20
N THR A 98 11.42 23.24 23.50
CA THR A 98 12.31 24.40 23.74
C THR A 98 12.23 25.33 22.54
N VAL A 99 12.03 26.63 22.81
CA VAL A 99 12.02 27.69 21.80
C VAL A 99 13.37 28.40 21.81
N ASN A 100 13.95 28.61 20.64
CA ASN A 100 15.09 29.48 20.47
C ASN A 100 14.58 30.93 20.43
N ALA A 101 15.06 31.76 21.34
CA ALA A 101 14.73 33.17 21.44
C ALA A 101 15.86 34.02 20.86
N ASP A 102 15.52 35.19 20.32
CA ASP A 102 16.51 36.12 19.76
C ASP A 102 17.42 36.71 20.85
N ASP A 103 16.84 37.01 22.01
CA ASP A 103 17.57 37.55 23.15
C ASP A 103 17.02 37.09 24.52
N LYS A 104 17.64 37.60 25.59
CA LYS A 104 17.27 37.25 26.97
C LYS A 104 15.92 37.82 27.41
N ALA A 105 15.45 38.91 26.79
CA ALA A 105 14.13 39.47 27.09
C ALA A 105 13.04 38.57 26.51
N ASP A 106 13.24 38.06 25.30
CA ASP A 106 12.31 37.11 24.67
C ASP A 106 12.26 35.76 25.40
N VAL A 107 13.39 35.27 25.93
CA VAL A 107 13.40 34.10 26.84
C VAL A 107 12.40 34.30 27.98
N ALA A 108 12.45 35.45 28.68
CA ALA A 108 11.56 35.71 29.81
C ALA A 108 10.08 35.79 29.38
N ALA A 109 9.80 36.30 28.18
CA ALA A 109 8.45 36.37 27.63
C ALA A 109 7.89 34.98 27.28
N ILE A 110 8.71 34.13 26.65
CA ILE A 110 8.36 32.76 26.29
C ILE A 110 8.17 31.88 27.54
N GLU A 111 9.06 32.01 28.53
CA GLU A 111 8.93 31.29 29.81
C GLU A 111 7.67 31.69 30.57
N LYS A 112 7.29 32.99 30.52
CA LYS A 112 6.02 33.47 31.08
C LYS A 112 4.79 32.87 30.40
N ALA A 113 4.89 32.50 29.12
CA ALA A 113 3.85 31.75 28.41
C ALA A 113 3.89 30.24 28.69
N GLY A 114 4.83 29.77 29.51
CA GLY A 114 4.92 28.39 29.98
C GLY A 114 5.57 27.44 28.97
N LEU A 115 6.54 27.92 28.19
CA LEU A 115 7.43 27.12 27.34
C LEU A 115 8.89 27.28 27.81
N ASP A 116 9.70 26.25 27.60
CA ASP A 116 11.15 26.37 27.81
C ASP A 116 11.76 27.23 26.70
N ALA A 117 12.73 28.08 27.03
CA ALA A 117 13.41 28.92 26.06
C ALA A 117 14.92 28.98 26.29
N ARG A 118 15.66 29.29 25.21
CA ARG A 118 17.10 29.55 25.27
C ARG A 118 17.48 30.55 24.18
N VAL A 119 18.61 31.24 24.37
CA VAL A 119 19.26 31.96 23.27
C VAL A 119 20.25 30.99 22.61
N PRO A 120 20.06 30.59 21.33
CA PRO A 120 20.99 29.71 20.62
C PRO A 120 22.29 30.47 20.29
N ALA A 121 23.32 29.74 19.83
CA ALA A 121 24.52 30.40 19.31
C ALA A 121 24.33 30.87 17.85
N ARG A 122 23.40 30.24 17.11
CA ARG A 122 23.08 30.55 15.70
C ARG A 122 21.59 30.70 15.46
N GLY A 123 20.81 29.71 15.90
CA GLY A 123 19.36 29.62 15.68
C GLY A 123 18.96 29.18 14.26
N GLU A 124 17.66 29.07 13.99
CA GLU A 124 17.12 28.49 12.77
C GLU A 124 17.51 29.28 11.51
N ASP A 125 17.39 30.61 11.54
CA ASP A 125 17.64 31.47 10.39
C ASP A 125 19.09 31.34 9.86
N GLU A 126 20.09 31.45 10.74
CA GLU A 126 21.50 31.28 10.35
C GLU A 126 21.76 29.85 9.85
N LEU A 127 21.18 28.84 10.50
CA LEU A 127 21.36 27.44 10.11
C LEU A 127 20.72 27.14 8.74
N ASP A 128 19.59 27.76 8.43
CA ASP A 128 18.93 27.65 7.13
C ASP A 128 19.73 28.35 6.03
N GLU A 129 20.38 29.49 6.30
CA GLU A 129 21.32 30.11 5.36
C GLU A 129 22.50 29.18 5.04
N ILE A 130 23.06 28.53 6.05
CA ILE A 130 24.14 27.55 5.88
C ILE A 130 23.64 26.37 5.04
N LYS A 131 22.46 25.83 5.36
CA LYS A 131 21.86 24.72 4.62
C LYS A 131 21.60 25.11 3.16
N ALA A 132 21.07 26.30 2.90
CA ALA A 132 20.84 26.82 1.55
C ALA A 132 22.16 26.94 0.75
N GLY A 133 23.25 27.32 1.40
CA GLY A 133 24.58 27.32 0.80
C GLY A 133 25.10 25.92 0.42
N LEU A 134 24.71 24.88 1.17
CA LEU A 134 24.96 23.48 0.80
C LEU A 134 24.04 23.01 -0.32
N ASP A 135 22.75 23.38 -0.30
CA ASP A 135 21.79 23.09 -1.36
C ASP A 135 22.29 23.64 -2.70
N ALA A 136 22.76 24.89 -2.74
CA ALA A 136 23.34 25.50 -3.93
C ALA A 136 24.58 24.76 -4.46
N ALA A 137 25.39 24.17 -3.58
CA ALA A 137 26.52 23.33 -3.98
C ALA A 137 26.07 22.00 -4.60
N ALA A 138 25.03 21.37 -4.03
CA ALA A 138 24.46 20.13 -4.52
C ALA A 138 23.78 20.30 -5.89
N THR A 139 23.16 21.45 -6.16
CA THR A 139 22.56 21.76 -7.47
C THR A 139 23.59 21.79 -8.60
N ARG A 140 24.81 22.27 -8.34
CA ARG A 140 25.89 22.29 -9.34
C ARG A 140 26.44 20.91 -9.64
N ARG A 141 26.47 20.04 -8.63
CA ARG A 141 26.95 18.66 -8.74
C ARG A 141 26.37 17.81 -7.61
N ALA A 142 25.63 16.78 -7.97
CA ALA A 142 25.10 15.81 -7.01
C ALA A 142 26.25 15.23 -6.14
N PRO A 143 26.17 15.33 -4.80
CA PRO A 143 27.25 14.94 -3.90
C PRO A 143 27.24 13.43 -3.63
N ALA A 144 27.47 12.62 -4.67
CA ALA A 144 27.44 11.15 -4.57
C ALA A 144 28.32 10.64 -3.42
N GLY A 145 27.68 10.00 -2.42
CA GLY A 145 28.32 9.52 -1.19
C GLY A 145 27.89 10.26 0.08
N VAL A 146 27.28 11.44 -0.05
CA VAL A 146 26.54 12.15 1.01
C VAL A 146 25.09 11.66 0.99
N VAL A 147 24.52 11.41 2.15
CA VAL A 147 23.21 10.78 2.35
C VAL A 147 22.13 11.82 2.57
N ASP A 148 22.36 12.74 3.52
CA ASP A 148 21.46 13.85 3.82
C ASP A 148 22.25 15.03 4.44
N TRP A 149 21.67 16.22 4.39
CA TRP A 149 22.10 17.35 5.20
C TRP A 149 20.89 18.15 5.67
N SER A 150 20.87 18.55 6.95
CA SER A 150 19.68 19.10 7.61
C SER A 150 20.05 20.06 8.75
N VAL A 151 19.15 20.98 9.07
CA VAL A 151 19.21 21.78 10.30
C VAL A 151 18.83 20.90 11.50
N ASP A 152 19.68 20.90 12.52
CA ASP A 152 19.48 20.26 13.81
C ASP A 152 19.41 21.38 14.87
N LEU A 153 18.19 21.89 15.11
CA LEU A 153 17.97 22.99 16.04
C LEU A 153 18.39 22.62 17.46
N ALA A 154 18.17 21.39 17.89
CA ALA A 154 18.56 20.94 19.23
C ALA A 154 20.08 21.02 19.43
N ALA A 155 20.86 20.59 18.44
CA ALA A 155 22.32 20.71 18.45
C ALA A 155 22.84 22.10 18.04
N ASP A 156 21.97 22.97 17.51
CA ASP A 156 22.27 24.29 16.97
C ASP A 156 23.32 24.24 15.83
N LYS A 157 23.13 23.27 14.91
CA LYS A 157 24.07 22.94 13.82
C LYS A 157 23.36 22.43 12.56
N VAL A 158 24.04 22.53 11.42
CA VAL A 158 23.71 21.75 10.23
C VAL A 158 24.43 20.41 10.28
N THR A 159 23.68 19.31 10.29
CA THR A 159 24.23 17.94 10.25
C THR A 159 24.36 17.48 8.81
N VAL A 160 25.52 16.94 8.43
CA VAL A 160 25.78 16.32 7.12
C VAL A 160 26.11 14.84 7.33
N LYS A 161 25.25 13.96 6.79
CA LYS A 161 25.35 12.51 6.92
C LYS A 161 26.02 11.89 5.69
N VAL A 162 26.99 11.01 5.90
CA VAL A 162 27.88 10.51 4.84
C VAL A 162 27.99 8.99 4.87
N ASN A 163 27.76 8.38 3.71
CA ASN A 163 27.99 6.95 3.46
C ASN A 163 29.42 6.70 2.96
N ASN A 164 29.90 7.50 2.00
CA ASN A 164 31.22 7.33 1.40
C ASN A 164 31.81 8.69 0.97
N ASP A 165 32.96 9.08 1.52
CA ASP A 165 33.65 10.33 1.21
C ASP A 165 34.89 10.16 0.31
N ARG A 166 35.08 8.98 -0.30
CA ARG A 166 36.25 8.74 -1.18
C ARG A 166 36.13 9.43 -2.54
N GLY A 167 34.90 9.58 -3.04
CA GLY A 167 34.60 10.14 -4.35
C GLY A 167 34.82 11.65 -4.43
N ALA A 168 35.19 12.15 -5.61
CA ALA A 168 35.46 13.57 -5.83
C ALA A 168 34.25 14.48 -5.53
N ALA A 169 33.02 14.01 -5.83
CA ALA A 169 31.80 14.76 -5.55
C ALA A 169 31.57 14.95 -4.04
N ALA A 170 31.63 13.85 -3.27
CA ALA A 170 31.54 13.93 -1.80
C ALA A 170 32.67 14.78 -1.20
N LYS A 171 33.91 14.63 -1.67
CA LYS A 171 35.04 15.46 -1.19
C LYS A 171 34.80 16.96 -1.40
N ALA A 172 34.35 17.36 -2.59
CA ALA A 172 34.05 18.75 -2.90
C ALA A 172 32.91 19.30 -2.03
N PHE A 173 31.84 18.52 -1.85
CA PHE A 173 30.72 18.91 -0.98
C PHE A 173 31.15 19.05 0.48
N LEU A 174 31.93 18.10 1.00
CA LEU A 174 32.46 18.17 2.37
C LEU A 174 33.49 19.29 2.56
N ALA A 175 34.22 19.67 1.51
CA ALA A 175 35.09 20.85 1.55
C ALA A 175 34.27 22.13 1.67
N LYS A 176 33.17 22.26 0.92
CA LYS A 176 32.21 23.36 1.09
C LYS A 176 31.58 23.35 2.49
N ALA A 177 31.16 22.19 2.98
CA ALA A 177 30.59 22.06 4.32
C ALA A 177 31.57 22.51 5.42
N LYS A 178 32.86 22.21 5.28
CA LYS A 178 33.90 22.64 6.21
C LYS A 178 34.13 24.15 6.24
N THR A 179 33.73 24.92 5.22
CA THR A 179 33.88 26.39 5.25
C THR A 179 33.00 27.05 6.31
N TYR A 180 31.95 26.35 6.77
CA TYR A 180 31.05 26.81 7.83
C TYR A 180 31.55 26.44 9.24
N GLY A 181 32.75 25.85 9.36
CA GLY A 181 33.41 25.62 10.63
C GLY A 181 32.58 24.81 11.63
N SER A 182 32.45 25.33 12.85
CA SER A 182 31.78 24.64 13.97
C SER A 182 30.26 24.54 13.82
N ALA A 183 29.67 25.26 12.85
CA ALA A 183 28.24 25.23 12.52
C ALA A 183 27.82 23.93 11.83
N VAL A 184 28.76 23.22 11.20
CA VAL A 184 28.47 21.96 10.52
C VAL A 184 29.02 20.76 11.29
N LYS A 185 28.19 19.73 11.48
CA LYS A 185 28.58 18.43 12.04
C LYS A 185 28.54 17.36 10.96
N ILE A 186 29.69 16.73 10.67
CA ILE A 186 29.77 15.62 9.71
C ILE A 186 29.64 14.28 10.46
N VAL A 187 28.63 13.48 10.11
CA VAL A 187 28.38 12.15 10.67
C VAL A 187 28.65 11.10 9.59
N ARG A 188 29.62 10.21 9.83
CA ARG A 188 30.03 9.15 8.89
C ARG A 188 29.42 7.80 9.24
N GLY A 189 29.61 6.81 8.35
CA GLY A 189 29.15 5.43 8.56
C GLY A 189 27.66 5.25 8.33
N GLN A 190 27.05 6.15 7.57
CA GLN A 190 25.62 6.10 7.25
C GLN A 190 25.37 5.11 6.10
N GLU A 191 24.22 4.48 6.05
CA GLU A 191 23.82 3.64 4.92
C GLU A 191 23.39 4.49 3.71
N LYS A 192 23.30 3.86 2.53
CA LYS A 192 22.78 4.54 1.33
C LYS A 192 21.26 4.63 1.41
N SER A 193 20.71 5.79 1.06
CA SER A 193 19.27 5.97 0.85
C SER A 193 18.89 5.74 -0.61
N ALA A 194 17.73 5.13 -0.84
CA ALA A 194 17.10 5.00 -2.14
C ALA A 194 15.59 5.20 -2.02
N PRO A 195 14.91 5.76 -3.04
CA PRO A 195 13.45 5.78 -3.08
C PRO A 195 12.91 4.34 -2.99
N GLN A 196 11.93 4.12 -2.11
CA GLN A 196 11.22 2.86 -2.04
C GLN A 196 10.02 2.91 -2.98
N ALA A 197 9.94 1.99 -3.94
CA ALA A 197 8.77 1.84 -4.78
C ALA A 197 7.93 0.65 -4.29
N ALA A 198 6.69 0.92 -3.89
CA ALA A 198 5.72 -0.10 -3.51
C ALA A 198 4.68 -0.23 -4.64
N ILE A 199 4.67 -1.38 -5.30
CA ILE A 199 3.87 -1.60 -6.52
C ILE A 199 2.68 -2.48 -6.16
N ALA A 200 1.46 -2.02 -6.41
CA ALA A 200 0.27 -2.79 -6.07
C ALA A 200 0.05 -3.95 -7.06
N PRO A 201 -0.35 -5.14 -6.60
CA PRO A 201 -0.95 -6.16 -7.45
C PRO A 201 -2.07 -5.57 -8.32
N GLY A 202 -2.04 -5.91 -9.62
CA GLY A 202 -2.86 -5.38 -10.69
C GLY A 202 -2.19 -4.27 -11.51
N SER A 203 -1.12 -3.63 -11.03
CA SER A 203 -0.47 -2.51 -11.70
C SER A 203 0.08 -2.85 -13.07
N LYS A 204 0.10 -1.89 -14.00
CA LYS A 204 0.74 -2.07 -15.31
C LYS A 204 2.25 -2.29 -15.15
N MET A 205 2.75 -3.39 -15.72
CA MET A 205 4.18 -3.63 -15.90
C MET A 205 4.50 -3.80 -17.39
N THR A 206 5.54 -3.12 -17.87
CA THR A 206 6.03 -3.31 -19.24
C THR A 206 7.17 -4.32 -19.27
N ILE A 207 7.31 -4.99 -20.41
CA ILE A 207 8.27 -6.07 -20.60
C ILE A 207 9.43 -5.56 -21.46
N ASN A 208 10.65 -5.66 -20.94
CA ASN A 208 11.86 -5.06 -21.51
C ASN A 208 11.63 -3.58 -21.84
N ASP A 209 12.19 -3.11 -22.95
CA ASP A 209 11.99 -1.76 -23.48
C ASP A 209 10.95 -1.76 -24.61
N THR A 210 9.95 -2.66 -24.52
CA THR A 210 8.90 -2.82 -25.54
C THR A 210 7.59 -2.12 -25.14
N THR A 211 6.66 -2.04 -26.08
CA THR A 211 5.28 -1.59 -25.83
C THR A 211 4.41 -2.68 -25.23
N GLY A 212 4.86 -3.94 -25.11
CA GLY A 212 4.09 -5.02 -24.51
C GLY A 212 3.98 -4.85 -22.99
N TRP A 213 2.79 -5.15 -22.44
CA TRP A 213 2.56 -5.07 -21.00
C TRP A 213 1.77 -6.25 -20.47
N CYS A 214 2.02 -6.50 -19.20
CA CYS A 214 1.21 -7.35 -18.34
C CYS A 214 0.78 -6.54 -17.11
N SER A 215 0.12 -7.22 -16.19
CA SER A 215 -0.25 -6.72 -14.87
C SER A 215 0.60 -7.41 -13.81
N VAL A 216 0.93 -6.67 -12.75
CA VAL A 216 1.67 -7.16 -11.59
C VAL A 216 0.80 -8.16 -10.83
N GLY A 217 1.35 -9.34 -10.53
CA GLY A 217 0.73 -10.35 -9.68
C GLY A 217 1.03 -10.12 -8.20
N TYR A 218 1.48 -11.16 -7.49
CA TYR A 218 1.68 -11.12 -6.04
C TYR A 218 3.16 -11.10 -5.64
N GLY A 219 3.47 -10.40 -4.55
CA GLY A 219 4.77 -10.46 -3.90
C GLY A 219 4.88 -11.70 -3.02
N ALA A 220 5.96 -12.46 -3.17
CA ALA A 220 6.28 -13.61 -2.34
C ALA A 220 7.77 -13.61 -1.99
N ARG A 221 8.15 -14.45 -1.04
CA ARG A 221 9.55 -14.60 -0.61
C ARG A 221 9.95 -16.06 -0.52
N ASP A 222 11.21 -16.33 -0.82
CA ASP A 222 11.79 -17.65 -0.54
C ASP A 222 12.18 -17.80 0.94
N ARG A 223 12.73 -18.95 1.31
CA ARG A 223 13.18 -19.25 2.68
C ARG A 223 14.31 -18.34 3.19
N SER A 224 15.07 -17.72 2.28
CA SER A 224 16.13 -16.76 2.61
C SER A 224 15.62 -15.33 2.78
N GLY A 225 14.33 -15.09 2.52
CA GLY A 225 13.71 -13.77 2.55
C GLY A 225 13.85 -12.97 1.25
N LYS A 226 14.45 -13.56 0.20
CA LYS A 226 14.59 -12.90 -1.11
C LYS A 226 13.21 -12.73 -1.74
N GLN A 227 12.97 -11.54 -2.27
CA GLN A 227 11.67 -11.11 -2.78
C GLN A 227 11.48 -11.48 -4.26
N TYR A 228 10.30 -11.99 -4.57
CA TYR A 228 9.87 -12.42 -5.90
C TYR A 228 8.50 -11.87 -6.24
N LEU A 229 8.31 -11.52 -7.51
CA LEU A 229 7.00 -11.37 -8.13
C LEU A 229 6.58 -12.74 -8.66
N VAL A 230 5.39 -13.20 -8.26
CA VAL A 230 4.70 -14.35 -8.85
C VAL A 230 3.70 -13.81 -9.88
N THR A 231 3.82 -14.25 -11.13
CA THR A 231 3.04 -13.73 -12.26
C THR A 231 2.71 -14.84 -13.29
N ALA A 232 2.03 -14.50 -14.37
CA ALA A 232 1.79 -15.42 -15.48
C ALA A 232 3.12 -15.77 -16.16
N GLY A 233 3.29 -17.05 -16.52
CA GLY A 233 4.52 -17.57 -17.10
C GLY A 233 4.84 -16.93 -18.46
N HIS A 234 3.83 -16.67 -19.29
CA HIS A 234 4.05 -16.01 -20.59
C HIS A 234 4.53 -14.55 -20.47
N CYS A 235 4.24 -13.87 -19.35
CA CYS A 235 4.76 -12.52 -19.09
C CYS A 235 6.26 -12.50 -18.76
N VAL A 236 6.83 -13.66 -18.39
CA VAL A 236 8.25 -13.81 -18.06
C VAL A 236 8.94 -14.85 -18.96
N GLU A 237 8.33 -15.18 -20.09
CA GLU A 237 8.98 -15.96 -21.14
C GLU A 237 10.22 -15.21 -21.66
N GLY A 238 11.34 -15.93 -21.82
CA GLY A 238 12.63 -15.33 -22.16
C GLY A 238 13.30 -14.54 -21.02
N LEU A 239 12.80 -14.66 -19.79
CA LEU A 239 13.37 -14.06 -18.58
C LEU A 239 13.62 -12.54 -18.69
N PRO A 240 12.59 -11.76 -19.03
CA PRO A 240 12.72 -10.35 -19.39
C PRO A 240 12.98 -9.48 -18.16
N THR A 241 13.45 -8.26 -18.41
CA THR A 241 13.44 -7.19 -17.40
C THR A 241 12.04 -6.61 -17.32
N LEU A 242 11.47 -6.52 -16.13
CA LEU A 242 10.13 -5.98 -15.89
C LEU A 242 10.24 -4.54 -15.38
N ARG A 243 9.40 -3.65 -15.92
CA ARG A 243 9.44 -2.22 -15.60
C ARG A 243 8.09 -1.70 -15.12
N TYR A 244 8.12 -0.77 -14.17
CA TYR A 244 6.97 -0.03 -13.65
C TYR A 244 7.26 1.46 -13.80
N GLY A 245 6.40 2.20 -14.52
CA GLY A 245 6.64 3.61 -14.84
C GLY A 245 7.98 3.86 -15.55
N GLY A 246 8.44 2.90 -16.38
CA GLY A 246 9.75 2.96 -17.04
C GLY A 246 10.94 2.50 -16.18
N THR A 247 10.78 2.32 -14.87
CA THR A 247 11.85 1.89 -13.97
C THR A 247 11.89 0.36 -13.83
N ALA A 248 13.07 -0.24 -13.99
CA ALA A 248 13.25 -1.69 -13.83
C ALA A 248 13.07 -2.11 -12.36
N PHE A 249 12.03 -2.87 -12.06
CA PHE A 249 11.69 -3.28 -10.68
C PHE A 249 11.89 -4.77 -10.42
N ALA A 250 11.95 -5.60 -11.46
CA ALA A 250 12.18 -7.03 -11.34
C ALA A 250 12.82 -7.63 -12.60
N LYS A 251 13.40 -8.82 -12.47
CA LYS A 251 13.98 -9.59 -13.57
C LYS A 251 13.42 -11.02 -13.54
N GLY A 252 12.87 -11.48 -14.67
CA GLY A 252 12.41 -12.86 -14.83
C GLY A 252 13.51 -13.85 -14.47
N THR A 253 13.17 -14.89 -13.71
CA THR A 253 14.13 -15.93 -13.28
C THR A 253 13.70 -17.32 -13.70
N HIS A 254 12.40 -17.61 -13.63
CA HIS A 254 11.86 -18.90 -14.04
C HIS A 254 10.47 -18.73 -14.64
N THR A 255 10.12 -19.62 -15.56
CA THR A 255 8.78 -19.76 -16.14
C THR A 255 8.50 -21.23 -16.39
N ARG A 256 7.23 -21.64 -16.34
CA ARG A 256 6.75 -22.93 -16.85
C ARG A 256 5.95 -22.80 -18.13
N PHE A 257 5.84 -21.58 -18.65
CA PHE A 257 5.20 -21.36 -19.92
C PHE A 257 6.16 -21.72 -21.05
N GLY A 258 5.68 -22.56 -21.96
CA GLY A 258 6.36 -22.89 -23.20
C GLY A 258 5.33 -23.04 -24.30
N VAL A 259 5.66 -22.51 -25.48
CA VAL A 259 4.81 -22.62 -26.67
C VAL A 259 4.65 -24.09 -27.09
N GLY A 260 3.44 -24.51 -27.46
CA GLY A 260 3.12 -25.88 -27.88
C GLY A 260 2.32 -26.69 -26.85
N THR A 261 2.72 -27.93 -26.55
CA THR A 261 1.83 -28.93 -25.90
C THR A 261 2.08 -29.20 -24.40
N ASP A 262 3.15 -28.65 -23.82
CA ASP A 262 3.49 -28.80 -22.40
C ASP A 262 3.70 -27.45 -21.70
N SER A 263 2.62 -26.70 -21.53
CA SER A 263 2.65 -25.37 -20.94
C SER A 263 1.86 -25.29 -19.63
N VAL A 264 2.41 -24.54 -18.67
CA VAL A 264 1.71 -24.11 -17.46
C VAL A 264 2.01 -22.63 -17.25
N ASP A 265 0.98 -21.81 -17.09
CA ASP A 265 1.12 -20.35 -17.14
C ASP A 265 1.47 -19.73 -15.77
N MET A 266 2.56 -20.22 -15.17
CA MET A 266 3.15 -19.67 -13.95
C MET A 266 4.61 -19.29 -14.19
N GLY A 267 5.03 -18.18 -13.57
CA GLY A 267 6.43 -17.74 -13.59
C GLY A 267 6.77 -16.82 -12.43
N VAL A 268 8.08 -16.63 -12.22
CA VAL A 268 8.61 -15.80 -11.13
C VAL A 268 9.74 -14.90 -11.61
N ALA A 269 9.73 -13.67 -11.08
CA ALA A 269 10.77 -12.68 -11.31
C ALA A 269 11.37 -12.22 -9.97
N ALA A 270 12.69 -12.14 -9.87
CA ALA A 270 13.35 -11.59 -8.69
C ALA A 270 13.14 -10.08 -8.63
N ILE A 271 12.71 -9.56 -7.49
CA ILE A 271 12.47 -8.13 -7.28
C ILE A 271 13.80 -7.43 -6.98
N ASN A 272 14.02 -6.29 -7.65
CA ASN A 272 15.21 -5.49 -7.47
C ASN A 272 15.22 -4.80 -6.09
N SER A 273 16.41 -4.59 -5.53
CA SER A 273 16.57 -3.85 -4.27
C SER A 273 15.91 -2.47 -4.35
N GLY A 274 15.21 -2.06 -3.28
CA GLY A 274 14.45 -0.80 -3.23
C GLY A 274 13.05 -0.86 -3.83
N HIS A 275 12.67 -1.99 -4.42
CA HIS A 275 11.32 -2.24 -4.92
C HIS A 275 10.61 -3.29 -4.06
N SER A 276 9.29 -3.19 -4.00
CA SER A 276 8.43 -4.17 -3.33
C SER A 276 7.09 -4.27 -4.05
N ILE A 277 6.43 -5.42 -3.89
CA ILE A 277 5.01 -5.56 -4.23
C ILE A 277 4.23 -5.42 -2.93
N THR A 278 3.21 -4.58 -2.91
CA THR A 278 2.41 -4.34 -1.70
C THR A 278 1.60 -5.59 -1.32
N THR A 279 1.21 -5.66 -0.05
CA THR A 279 0.27 -6.65 0.48
C THR A 279 -1.19 -6.18 0.36
N GLN A 280 -1.46 -5.28 -0.58
CA GLN A 280 -2.80 -4.74 -0.85
C GLN A 280 -3.04 -4.65 -2.35
N VAL A 281 -4.02 -5.38 -2.86
CA VAL A 281 -4.42 -5.37 -4.27
C VAL A 281 -5.05 -4.02 -4.62
N GLY A 282 -4.57 -3.39 -5.69
CA GLY A 282 -5.12 -2.12 -6.17
C GLY A 282 -6.48 -2.33 -6.85
N THR A 283 -7.42 -1.43 -6.60
CA THR A 283 -8.80 -1.51 -7.14
C THR A 283 -9.13 -0.39 -8.12
N TRP A 284 -8.14 0.46 -8.45
CA TRP A 284 -8.29 1.58 -9.39
C TRP A 284 -9.42 2.55 -9.00
N GLY A 285 -9.58 2.79 -7.70
CA GLY A 285 -10.61 3.68 -7.15
C GLY A 285 -12.02 3.09 -7.12
N GLN A 286 -12.22 1.85 -7.55
CA GLN A 286 -13.54 1.18 -7.48
C GLN A 286 -13.92 0.76 -6.06
N ALA A 287 -12.93 0.60 -5.18
CA ALA A 287 -13.07 0.35 -3.75
C ALA A 287 -11.81 0.86 -3.01
N GLY A 288 -11.72 0.70 -1.69
CA GLY A 288 -10.41 0.75 -1.02
C GLY A 288 -9.50 -0.38 -1.54
N ASN A 289 -8.18 -0.23 -1.40
CA ASN A 289 -7.27 -1.34 -1.69
C ASN A 289 -7.60 -2.55 -0.82
N ILE A 290 -7.48 -3.75 -1.37
CA ILE A 290 -7.88 -4.98 -0.68
C ILE A 290 -6.65 -5.66 -0.07
N ALA A 291 -6.61 -5.76 1.25
CA ALA A 291 -5.53 -6.44 1.96
C ALA A 291 -5.44 -7.93 1.59
N VAL A 292 -4.20 -8.42 1.48
CA VAL A 292 -3.88 -9.82 1.20
C VAL A 292 -3.49 -10.49 2.53
N ASN A 293 -4.33 -11.38 3.05
CA ASN A 293 -4.11 -12.04 4.34
C ASN A 293 -3.76 -13.54 4.19
N GLY A 294 -3.69 -14.05 2.97
CA GLY A 294 -3.38 -15.45 2.71
C GLY A 294 -3.66 -15.86 1.28
N SER A 295 -3.48 -17.15 0.99
CA SER A 295 -3.69 -17.76 -0.33
C SER A 295 -4.61 -18.98 -0.26
N ARG A 296 -5.57 -19.00 0.67
CA ARG A 296 -6.51 -20.11 0.75
C ARG A 296 -7.36 -20.15 -0.52
N ARG A 297 -7.26 -21.26 -1.26
CA ARG A 297 -8.04 -21.50 -2.47
C ARG A 297 -9.54 -21.48 -2.17
N ALA A 298 -10.27 -20.67 -2.93
CA ALA A 298 -11.73 -20.59 -2.86
C ALA A 298 -12.38 -21.79 -3.55
N ALA A 299 -13.58 -22.17 -3.12
CA ALA A 299 -14.34 -23.24 -3.78
C ALA A 299 -14.94 -22.76 -5.10
N SER A 300 -15.23 -23.68 -6.02
CA SER A 300 -16.05 -23.39 -7.22
C SER A 300 -17.37 -22.71 -6.84
N GLY A 301 -17.75 -21.68 -7.59
CA GLY A 301 -18.90 -20.81 -7.31
C GLY A 301 -18.61 -19.65 -6.35
N ALA A 302 -17.46 -19.62 -5.67
CA ALA A 302 -17.10 -18.52 -4.79
C ALA A 302 -16.93 -17.21 -5.57
N ALA A 303 -17.37 -16.10 -4.97
CA ALA A 303 -17.14 -14.77 -5.53
C ALA A 303 -15.65 -14.41 -5.50
N LEU A 304 -15.17 -13.79 -6.57
CA LEU A 304 -13.81 -13.24 -6.65
C LEU A 304 -13.76 -12.02 -7.56
N CYS A 305 -12.70 -11.23 -7.41
CA CYS A 305 -12.39 -10.10 -8.27
C CYS A 305 -10.97 -10.21 -8.82
N LYS A 306 -10.72 -9.57 -9.96
CA LYS A 306 -9.41 -9.42 -10.60
C LYS A 306 -9.05 -7.94 -10.65
N SER A 307 -7.80 -7.63 -10.32
CA SER A 307 -7.16 -6.37 -10.68
C SER A 307 -6.19 -6.55 -11.85
N GLY A 308 -6.27 -5.66 -12.84
CA GLY A 308 -5.34 -5.65 -13.97
C GLY A 308 -5.28 -4.30 -14.67
N ALA A 309 -4.22 -4.10 -15.45
CA ALA A 309 -3.84 -2.86 -16.09
C ALA A 309 -4.76 -2.43 -17.25
N THR A 310 -5.53 -3.36 -17.83
CA THR A 310 -6.37 -3.07 -18.98
C THR A 310 -7.83 -2.89 -18.57
N THR A 311 -8.40 -3.84 -17.86
CA THR A 311 -9.82 -3.81 -17.48
C THR A 311 -10.08 -3.31 -16.06
N GLY A 312 -9.01 -3.04 -15.31
CA GLY A 312 -9.10 -2.57 -13.93
C GLY A 312 -9.61 -3.65 -12.98
N TRP A 313 -10.60 -3.27 -12.16
CA TRP A 313 -11.23 -4.11 -11.14
C TRP A 313 -12.53 -4.73 -11.68
N THR A 314 -12.50 -6.02 -12.00
CA THR A 314 -13.66 -6.78 -12.51
C THR A 314 -13.95 -7.96 -11.60
N CYS A 315 -15.23 -8.29 -11.39
CA CYS A 315 -15.65 -9.33 -10.43
C CYS A 315 -16.56 -10.38 -11.07
N GLY A 316 -16.64 -11.53 -10.43
CA GLY A 316 -17.35 -12.70 -10.92
C GLY A 316 -17.27 -13.86 -9.94
N THR A 317 -17.26 -15.08 -10.47
CA THR A 317 -17.20 -16.31 -9.67
C THR A 317 -16.16 -17.29 -10.20
N VAL A 318 -15.62 -18.11 -9.30
CA VAL A 318 -14.75 -19.23 -9.64
C VAL A 318 -15.58 -20.28 -10.38
N GLY A 319 -15.07 -20.78 -11.50
CA GLY A 319 -15.63 -21.94 -12.20
C GLY A 319 -14.96 -23.24 -11.75
N SER A 320 -14.38 -23.98 -12.69
CA SER A 320 -13.70 -25.26 -12.48
C SER A 320 -12.20 -25.06 -12.31
N TYR A 321 -11.56 -25.93 -11.53
CA TYR A 321 -10.10 -26.04 -11.43
C TYR A 321 -9.57 -27.17 -12.32
N ASN A 322 -8.25 -27.21 -12.50
CA ASN A 322 -7.55 -28.21 -13.32
C ASN A 322 -8.05 -28.26 -14.78
N VAL A 323 -8.25 -27.07 -15.35
CA VAL A 323 -8.71 -26.88 -16.72
C VAL A 323 -7.50 -26.81 -17.66
N SER A 324 -7.64 -27.45 -18.83
CA SER A 324 -6.73 -27.28 -19.96
C SER A 324 -7.37 -26.42 -21.04
N VAL A 325 -6.59 -25.50 -21.60
CA VAL A 325 -7.03 -24.53 -22.61
C VAL A 325 -6.02 -24.53 -23.75
N THR A 326 -6.51 -24.50 -24.98
CA THR A 326 -5.68 -24.21 -26.15
C THR A 326 -5.82 -22.73 -26.47
N TYR A 327 -4.72 -21.97 -26.32
CA TYR A 327 -4.63 -20.59 -26.76
C TYR A 327 -4.14 -20.52 -28.20
N VAL A 328 -4.88 -19.78 -29.02
CA VAL A 328 -4.49 -19.50 -30.41
C VAL A 328 -3.48 -18.37 -30.44
N ASP A 329 -2.40 -18.55 -31.20
CA ASP A 329 -1.48 -17.44 -31.46
C ASP A 329 -2.09 -16.49 -32.51
N GLN A 330 -2.31 -15.24 -32.12
CA GLN A 330 -2.98 -14.25 -32.98
C GLN A 330 -2.10 -13.76 -34.14
N ASN A 331 -0.81 -14.12 -34.16
CA ASN A 331 0.14 -13.75 -35.20
C ASN A 331 0.45 -14.91 -36.17
N GLY A 332 -0.29 -16.02 -36.07
CA GLY A 332 -0.13 -17.19 -36.95
C GLY A 332 0.98 -18.17 -36.53
N GLY A 333 1.52 -18.01 -35.32
CA GLY A 333 2.37 -19.00 -34.66
C GLY A 333 1.60 -20.25 -34.21
N PRO A 334 2.29 -21.22 -33.59
CA PRO A 334 1.64 -22.44 -33.11
C PRO A 334 0.76 -22.17 -31.88
N ASP A 335 -0.41 -22.82 -31.86
CA ASP A 335 -1.29 -22.85 -30.71
C ASP A 335 -0.58 -23.46 -29.49
N THR A 336 -0.96 -22.99 -28.29
CA THR A 336 -0.37 -23.43 -27.02
C THR A 336 -1.42 -24.04 -26.10
N VAL A 337 -1.22 -25.29 -25.70
CA VAL A 337 -2.04 -26.00 -24.71
C VAL A 337 -1.47 -25.74 -23.32
N VAL A 338 -2.22 -24.97 -22.54
CA VAL A 338 -1.91 -24.65 -21.14
C VAL A 338 -2.78 -25.50 -20.22
N ARG A 339 -2.19 -26.09 -19.16
CA ARG A 339 -2.88 -26.96 -18.21
C ARG A 339 -2.87 -26.40 -16.79
N GLY A 340 -3.72 -26.94 -15.93
CA GLY A 340 -3.74 -26.63 -14.50
C GLY A 340 -4.39 -25.29 -14.16
N LEU A 341 -5.16 -24.70 -15.08
CA LEU A 341 -5.82 -23.42 -14.88
C LEU A 341 -7.13 -23.57 -14.10
N ALA A 342 -7.66 -22.45 -13.65
CA ALA A 342 -9.03 -22.31 -13.17
C ALA A 342 -9.84 -21.43 -14.14
N THR A 343 -11.12 -21.74 -14.33
CA THR A 343 -12.04 -20.84 -15.05
C THR A 343 -12.68 -19.83 -14.10
N SER A 344 -13.11 -18.70 -14.66
CA SER A 344 -13.84 -17.67 -13.93
C SER A 344 -14.82 -16.95 -14.85
N SER A 345 -15.89 -16.40 -14.28
CA SER A 345 -16.83 -15.51 -15.00
C SER A 345 -16.36 -14.04 -15.04
N VAL A 346 -15.17 -13.77 -14.53
CA VAL A 346 -14.55 -12.44 -14.51
C VAL A 346 -14.13 -12.06 -15.93
N CYS A 347 -14.48 -10.86 -16.37
CA CYS A 347 -14.04 -10.35 -17.66
C CYS A 347 -12.55 -9.93 -17.63
N THR A 348 -11.81 -10.31 -18.66
CA THR A 348 -10.38 -9.98 -18.86
C THR A 348 -10.09 -9.64 -20.32
N GLN A 349 -9.05 -8.85 -20.56
CA GLN A 349 -8.53 -8.52 -21.90
C GLN A 349 -7.00 -8.56 -21.95
N GLY A 350 -6.42 -8.44 -23.16
CA GLY A 350 -4.98 -8.35 -23.36
C GLY A 350 -4.36 -7.27 -22.47
N GLY A 351 -3.27 -7.62 -21.78
CA GLY A 351 -2.60 -6.77 -20.80
C GLY A 351 -3.04 -6.96 -19.34
N ASP A 352 -4.18 -7.62 -19.08
CA ASP A 352 -4.54 -8.07 -17.73
C ASP A 352 -3.76 -9.31 -17.28
N SER A 353 -3.06 -9.98 -18.20
CA SER A 353 -2.16 -11.11 -17.95
C SER A 353 -1.26 -10.88 -16.73
N GLY A 354 -1.12 -11.86 -15.86
CA GLY A 354 -0.38 -11.73 -14.59
C GLY A 354 -1.15 -11.03 -13.47
N GLY A 355 -2.26 -10.34 -13.77
CA GLY A 355 -3.05 -9.56 -12.82
C GLY A 355 -3.69 -10.40 -11.71
N ALA A 356 -3.87 -9.77 -10.55
CA ALA A 356 -4.20 -10.45 -9.30
C ALA A 356 -5.69 -10.78 -9.16
N TYR A 357 -6.01 -12.06 -9.00
CA TYR A 357 -7.33 -12.54 -8.56
C TYR A 357 -7.37 -12.69 -7.04
N ILE A 358 -8.42 -12.20 -6.38
CA ILE A 358 -8.60 -12.22 -4.93
C ILE A 358 -10.07 -12.50 -4.57
N SER A 359 -10.29 -13.30 -3.53
CA SER A 359 -11.61 -13.62 -2.97
C SER A 359 -11.62 -13.21 -1.49
N GLY A 360 -12.46 -12.23 -1.13
CA GLY A 360 -12.35 -11.57 0.17
C GLY A 360 -10.96 -10.94 0.35
N ASN A 361 -10.16 -11.48 1.27
CA ASN A 361 -8.76 -11.12 1.50
C ASN A 361 -7.77 -12.26 1.16
N GLN A 362 -8.21 -13.28 0.42
CA GLN A 362 -7.42 -14.45 0.05
C GLN A 362 -7.01 -14.37 -1.42
N ALA A 363 -5.70 -14.31 -1.68
CA ALA A 363 -5.14 -14.30 -3.03
C ALA A 363 -5.40 -15.66 -3.73
N GLN A 364 -5.95 -15.61 -4.93
CA GLN A 364 -6.43 -16.80 -5.65
C GLN A 364 -5.53 -17.19 -6.83
N GLY A 365 -4.96 -16.22 -7.54
CA GLY A 365 -4.19 -16.53 -8.75
C GLY A 365 -3.85 -15.33 -9.61
N MET A 366 -3.25 -15.61 -10.76
CA MET A 366 -2.84 -14.62 -11.75
C MET A 366 -3.56 -14.86 -13.08
N THR A 367 -4.03 -13.80 -13.73
CA THR A 367 -4.65 -13.90 -15.06
C THR A 367 -3.75 -14.65 -16.03
N SER A 368 -4.27 -15.71 -16.65
CA SER A 368 -3.61 -16.38 -17.77
C SER A 368 -4.12 -15.81 -19.09
N GLY A 369 -5.43 -15.86 -19.31
CA GLY A 369 -6.04 -15.36 -20.55
C GLY A 369 -7.56 -15.47 -20.57
N GLY A 370 -8.16 -15.25 -21.73
CA GLY A 370 -9.60 -15.32 -21.95
C GLY A 370 -9.95 -15.30 -23.43
N PRO A 371 -11.24 -15.31 -23.81
CA PRO A 371 -11.65 -15.31 -25.22
C PRO A 371 -11.13 -14.08 -25.97
N VAL A 372 -10.57 -14.29 -27.16
CA VAL A 372 -9.89 -13.25 -27.96
C VAL A 372 -10.80 -12.09 -28.38
N SER A 373 -12.08 -12.36 -28.60
CA SER A 373 -13.08 -11.36 -29.02
C SER A 373 -13.83 -10.72 -27.85
N GLN A 374 -13.49 -11.06 -26.61
CA GLN A 374 -14.18 -10.54 -25.42
C GLN A 374 -13.95 -9.02 -25.26
N ARG A 375 -15.05 -8.30 -25.04
CA ARG A 375 -15.04 -6.86 -24.74
C ARG A 375 -15.53 -6.61 -23.32
N CYS A 376 -14.63 -6.11 -22.47
CA CYS A 376 -14.96 -5.72 -21.11
C CYS A 376 -15.28 -4.23 -21.07
N THR A 377 -16.36 -3.88 -20.38
CA THR A 377 -16.77 -2.49 -20.11
C THR A 377 -15.99 -1.84 -18.96
N GLY A 378 -15.17 -2.62 -18.25
CA GLY A 378 -14.57 -2.22 -16.98
C GLY A 378 -15.59 -2.24 -15.83
N GLY A 379 -15.09 -2.31 -14.58
CA GLY A 379 -15.90 -2.26 -13.37
C GLY A 379 -16.49 -3.61 -12.91
N VAL A 380 -17.11 -3.59 -11.73
CA VAL A 380 -17.57 -4.79 -10.98
C VAL A 380 -18.59 -5.66 -11.72
N ASN A 381 -19.34 -5.09 -12.68
CA ASN A 381 -20.43 -5.77 -13.40
C ASN A 381 -20.05 -6.26 -14.80
N SER A 382 -18.76 -6.24 -15.16
CA SER A 382 -18.32 -6.71 -16.47
C SER A 382 -18.37 -8.24 -16.54
N ARG A 383 -19.46 -8.78 -17.13
CA ARG A 383 -19.64 -10.22 -17.36
C ARG A 383 -18.71 -10.70 -18.46
N GLY A 384 -18.02 -11.81 -18.22
CA GLY A 384 -17.19 -12.43 -19.24
C GLY A 384 -16.80 -13.85 -18.84
N SER A 385 -15.69 -14.30 -19.41
CA SER A 385 -14.99 -15.50 -18.98
C SER A 385 -13.49 -15.26 -19.03
N SER A 386 -12.78 -15.93 -18.15
CA SER A 386 -11.34 -15.90 -18.08
C SER A 386 -10.79 -17.20 -17.52
N TYR A 387 -9.48 -17.33 -17.65
CA TYR A 387 -8.69 -18.37 -17.03
C TYR A 387 -7.60 -17.71 -16.19
N PHE A 388 -7.36 -18.27 -15.01
CA PHE A 388 -6.28 -17.83 -14.13
C PHE A 388 -5.47 -19.03 -13.65
N GLN A 389 -4.18 -18.81 -13.46
CA GLN A 389 -3.29 -19.77 -12.83
C GLN A 389 -3.46 -19.66 -11.31
N PRO A 390 -3.86 -20.73 -10.60
CA PRO A 390 -3.96 -20.69 -9.15
C PRO A 390 -2.63 -20.35 -8.48
N LEU A 391 -2.66 -19.45 -7.50
CA LEU A 391 -1.47 -18.89 -6.85
C LEU A 391 -0.77 -19.92 -5.97
N ASP A 392 -1.54 -20.69 -5.21
CA ASP A 392 -1.02 -21.74 -4.32
C ASP A 392 -0.26 -22.83 -5.10
N ASP A 393 -0.66 -23.16 -6.33
CA ASP A 393 0.10 -24.06 -7.21
C ASP A 393 1.48 -23.48 -7.55
N ALA A 394 1.53 -22.19 -7.90
CA ALA A 394 2.79 -21.50 -8.22
C ALA A 394 3.69 -21.36 -6.97
N LEU A 395 3.11 -20.97 -5.83
CA LEU A 395 3.84 -20.85 -4.56
C LEU A 395 4.44 -22.20 -4.14
N SER A 396 3.66 -23.27 -4.22
CA SER A 396 4.10 -24.63 -3.91
C SER A 396 5.22 -25.08 -4.85
N TYR A 397 5.03 -24.93 -6.17
CA TYR A 397 6.03 -25.34 -7.17
C TYR A 397 7.38 -24.62 -7.00
N TYR A 398 7.35 -23.31 -6.75
CA TYR A 398 8.57 -22.51 -6.60
C TYR A 398 9.10 -22.44 -5.16
N GLY A 399 8.43 -23.09 -4.19
CA GLY A 399 8.84 -23.08 -2.78
C GLY A 399 8.78 -21.69 -2.13
N LEU A 400 7.80 -20.87 -2.51
CA LEU A 400 7.64 -19.48 -2.07
C LEU A 400 6.54 -19.33 -1.00
N THR A 401 6.73 -18.35 -0.13
CA THR A 401 5.73 -17.92 0.86
C THR A 401 5.16 -16.57 0.45
N LEU A 402 3.83 -16.47 0.36
CA LEU A 402 3.14 -15.22 0.05
C LEU A 402 3.48 -14.12 1.08
N ASN A 403 3.64 -12.88 0.60
CA ASN A 403 3.66 -11.72 1.48
C ASN A 403 2.22 -11.34 1.83
N THR A 404 1.93 -11.25 3.13
CA THR A 404 0.60 -10.90 3.66
C THR A 404 0.69 -9.64 4.50
N ASN A 405 -0.44 -8.95 4.64
CA ASN A 405 -0.61 -7.79 5.50
C ASN A 405 -0.55 -8.16 6.99
#